data_AF-A0A844ACU7-F1
#
_entry.id   AF-A0A844ACU7-F1
#
_cell.length_a   1.000
_cell.length_b   1.000
_cell.length_c   1.000
_cell.angle_alpha   90.00
_cell.angle_beta   90.00
_cell.angle_gamma   90.00
#
_symmetry.space_group_name_H-M   'P 1'
#
loop_
_entity.id
_entity.type
_entity.pdbx_description
1 polymer ?
#
loop_
_entity_poly.entity_id
_entity_poly.type
_entity_poly.pdbx_seq_one_letter_code
_entity_poly.pdbx_strand_id
1 'polypeptide(L)'
;MLHYRSNTDIVLIERLQRAAFDYFLDYSDARTGLVADTSRAGSPSSIAATGFGLSCYPVAVERGWIRRPDAARRVLTALRFLADSRQASDRQATGHRGFYYHFLDMRTGERTWNSELSTIDTALLLAGALTAAAYFCGRDPNEAEIRSLAARLYERADWAWALNRGDTVAMGWRPPGRFLKHRWRGYSEALLLYVLALGSSNRPVAPETYGAYSAAHEWLTIDGAPHLHAGELFIHLFPHAWIDFRGIGDMGMRSARSDYFANTRRAIALQRAHAEENPHRFFGYCRDLWGFSACHAPKGWLKLRDGRRQQLLGYAARGAPFGADDGTLVPWAPLAGLPFAPDDCLDSLSHLLAHYPALLRDGRLPGGFNPSLPGGGREGWVDDRIVGLDQGLAVMMIENWRSGLVWEITRSIPAFSRGLKRAGFEGGWLLPVSLNRKRFTDQNMQ
;
A
#
# COMPACT_ATOMS: atom_id res chain seq x y z
N MET A 1 29.60 -7.48 5.43
CA MET A 1 30.16 -6.96 4.16
C MET A 1 29.03 -6.31 3.41
N LEU A 2 29.09 -5.00 3.17
CA LEU A 2 28.16 -4.33 2.25
C LEU A 2 28.47 -4.88 0.85
N HIS A 3 27.65 -5.78 0.32
CA HIS A 3 27.73 -6.14 -1.09
C HIS A 3 27.53 -4.85 -1.88
N TYR A 4 28.60 -4.39 -2.54
CA TYR A 4 28.47 -3.37 -3.57
C TYR A 4 27.53 -3.94 -4.62
N ARG A 5 26.32 -3.37 -4.67
CA ARG A 5 25.26 -3.73 -5.62
C ARG A 5 25.85 -3.65 -7.03
N SER A 6 25.56 -4.63 -7.86
CA SER A 6 26.03 -4.57 -9.25
C SER A 6 25.41 -3.34 -9.91
N ASN A 7 26.15 -2.66 -10.80
CA ASN A 7 25.61 -1.54 -11.58
C ASN A 7 24.34 -1.97 -12.36
N THR A 8 24.23 -3.25 -12.71
CA THR A 8 23.09 -3.85 -13.39
C THR A 8 21.82 -3.80 -12.54
N ASP A 9 21.89 -4.14 -11.24
CA ASP A 9 20.72 -4.13 -10.36
C ASP A 9 20.17 -2.72 -10.16
N ILE A 10 21.08 -1.74 -10.02
CA ILE A 10 20.69 -0.33 -9.87
C ILE A 10 19.97 0.17 -11.13
N VAL A 11 20.50 -0.14 -12.32
CA VAL A 11 19.88 0.25 -13.59
C VAL A 11 18.53 -0.45 -13.79
N LEU A 12 18.44 -1.74 -13.44
CA LEU A 12 17.20 -2.49 -13.52
C LEU A 12 16.12 -1.88 -12.61
N ILE A 13 16.43 -1.67 -11.33
CA ILE A 13 15.49 -1.09 -10.37
C ILE A 13 15.05 0.31 -10.81
N GLU A 14 15.96 1.15 -11.32
CA GLU A 14 15.60 2.47 -11.86
C GLU A 14 14.55 2.35 -12.98
N ARG A 15 14.76 1.43 -13.93
CA ARG A 15 13.85 1.24 -15.05
C ARG A 15 12.47 0.76 -14.60
N LEU A 16 12.42 -0.19 -13.66
CA LEU A 16 11.17 -0.69 -13.10
C LEU A 16 10.44 0.39 -12.29
N GLN A 17 11.16 1.16 -11.47
CA GLN A 17 10.58 2.26 -10.70
C GLN A 17 10.01 3.34 -11.62
N ARG A 18 10.74 3.71 -12.68
CA ARG A 18 10.29 4.69 -13.67
C ARG A 18 9.06 4.19 -14.43
N ALA A 19 9.09 2.95 -14.93
CA ALA A 19 7.96 2.37 -15.64
C ALA A 19 6.71 2.29 -14.75
N ALA A 20 6.87 1.89 -13.48
CA ALA A 20 5.77 1.92 -12.51
C ALA A 20 5.22 3.34 -12.31
N PHE A 21 6.07 4.37 -12.23
CA PHE A 21 5.60 5.76 -12.16
C PHE A 21 4.87 6.22 -13.43
N ASP A 22 5.33 5.83 -14.60
CA ASP A 22 4.71 6.21 -15.88
C ASP A 22 3.24 5.72 -15.95
N TYR A 23 2.83 4.72 -15.15
CA TYR A 23 1.42 4.34 -15.01
C TYR A 23 0.54 5.54 -14.63
N PHE A 24 0.99 6.40 -13.72
CA PHE A 24 0.25 7.59 -13.27
C PHE A 24 0.27 8.74 -14.30
N LEU A 25 1.13 8.64 -15.32
CA LEU A 25 1.08 9.55 -16.46
C LEU A 25 0.09 9.05 -17.50
N ASP A 26 0.11 7.74 -17.78
CA ASP A 26 -0.66 7.09 -18.83
C ASP A 26 -2.14 6.86 -18.45
N TYR A 27 -2.41 6.54 -17.18
CA TYR A 27 -3.71 6.08 -16.69
C TYR A 27 -4.39 7.05 -15.71
N SER A 28 -4.07 8.34 -15.81
CA SER A 28 -4.78 9.41 -15.11
C SER A 28 -5.64 10.24 -16.05
N ASP A 29 -6.85 10.57 -15.63
CA ASP A 29 -7.67 11.53 -16.37
C ASP A 29 -7.14 12.95 -16.16
N ALA A 30 -6.88 13.67 -17.25
CA ALA A 30 -6.26 15.01 -17.19
C ALA A 30 -7.19 16.10 -16.61
N ARG A 31 -8.50 15.86 -16.54
CA ARG A 31 -9.49 16.83 -16.03
C ARG A 31 -9.79 16.61 -14.56
N THR A 32 -9.94 15.34 -14.14
CA THR A 32 -10.28 14.98 -12.76
C THR A 32 -9.06 14.64 -11.92
N GLY A 33 -7.93 14.28 -12.54
CA GLY A 33 -6.74 13.78 -11.85
C GLY A 33 -6.92 12.39 -11.23
N LEU A 34 -8.08 11.75 -11.43
CA LEU A 34 -8.35 10.40 -10.97
C LEU A 34 -7.45 9.39 -11.70
N VAL A 35 -7.04 8.34 -10.99
CA VAL A 35 -6.19 7.26 -11.51
C VAL A 35 -7.06 6.03 -11.74
N ALA A 36 -6.95 5.42 -12.93
CA ALA A 36 -7.63 4.17 -13.26
C ALA A 36 -7.11 3.02 -12.38
N ASP A 37 -8.02 2.15 -11.94
CA ASP A 37 -7.69 0.97 -11.12
C ASP A 37 -6.71 0.04 -11.83
N THR A 38 -6.93 -0.17 -13.13
CA THR A 38 -6.11 -1.06 -13.96
C THR A 38 -5.85 -0.46 -15.35
N SER A 39 -4.86 -1.01 -16.04
CA SER A 39 -4.52 -0.64 -17.42
C SER A 39 -5.57 -1.04 -18.48
N ARG A 40 -6.65 -1.75 -18.10
CA ARG A 40 -7.68 -2.15 -19.06
C ARG A 40 -8.46 -0.93 -19.56
N ALA A 41 -8.75 -0.91 -20.85
CA ALA A 41 -9.61 0.10 -21.44
C ALA A 41 -10.98 0.13 -20.73
N GLY A 42 -11.45 1.32 -20.35
CA GLY A 42 -12.70 1.49 -19.62
C GLY A 42 -12.65 1.14 -18.14
N SER A 43 -11.48 0.89 -17.56
CA SER A 43 -11.32 0.73 -16.12
C SER A 43 -11.81 1.98 -15.37
N PRO A 44 -12.62 1.84 -14.30
CA PRO A 44 -12.96 2.98 -13.45
C PRO A 44 -11.75 3.45 -12.67
N SER A 45 -11.88 4.61 -12.03
CA SER A 45 -10.92 5.07 -11.05
C SER A 45 -10.97 4.22 -9.80
N SER A 46 -9.81 3.91 -9.22
CA SER A 46 -9.68 3.57 -7.80
C SER A 46 -9.18 4.78 -7.02
N ILE A 47 -9.88 5.16 -5.95
CA ILE A 47 -9.44 6.26 -5.08
C ILE A 47 -8.16 5.89 -4.30
N ALA A 48 -7.96 4.60 -4.01
CA ALA A 48 -6.71 4.12 -3.42
C ALA A 48 -5.54 4.31 -4.39
N ALA A 49 -5.70 3.90 -5.65
CA ALA A 49 -4.69 4.12 -6.69
C ALA A 49 -4.39 5.62 -6.88
N THR A 50 -5.40 6.47 -6.76
CA THR A 50 -5.23 7.93 -6.76
C THR A 50 -4.38 8.40 -5.58
N GLY A 51 -4.62 7.88 -4.38
CA GLY A 51 -3.79 8.13 -3.18
C GLY A 51 -2.33 7.76 -3.36
N PHE A 52 -2.06 6.54 -3.82
CA PHE A 52 -0.71 6.11 -4.14
C PHE A 52 -0.05 6.99 -5.21
N GLY A 53 -0.77 7.35 -6.27
CA GLY A 53 -0.28 8.25 -7.33
C GLY A 53 0.10 9.63 -6.80
N LEU A 54 -0.71 10.21 -5.90
CA LEU A 54 -0.40 11.48 -5.23
C LEU A 54 0.92 11.40 -4.44
N SER A 55 1.18 10.28 -3.76
CA SER A 55 2.43 10.02 -3.05
C SER A 55 3.64 9.77 -3.96
N CYS A 56 3.43 9.40 -5.23
CA CYS A 56 4.51 9.16 -6.19
C CYS A 56 5.04 10.44 -6.85
N TYR A 57 4.28 11.53 -6.89
CA TYR A 57 4.75 12.79 -7.49
C TYR A 57 5.99 13.39 -6.82
N PRO A 58 6.12 13.43 -5.48
CA PRO A 58 7.37 13.81 -4.81
C PRO A 58 8.58 13.01 -5.31
N VAL A 59 8.43 11.68 -5.40
CA VAL A 59 9.48 10.78 -5.92
C VAL A 59 9.86 11.20 -7.34
N ALA A 60 8.88 11.33 -8.23
CA ALA A 60 9.16 11.68 -9.62
C ALA A 60 9.83 13.04 -9.82
N VAL A 61 9.60 14.00 -8.93
CA VAL A 61 10.30 15.29 -8.94
C VAL A 61 11.76 15.12 -8.51
N GLU A 62 12.01 14.44 -7.38
CA GLU A 62 13.37 14.21 -6.87
C GLU A 62 14.21 13.33 -7.82
N ARG A 63 13.56 12.42 -8.54
CA ARG A 63 14.19 11.59 -9.57
C ARG A 63 14.38 12.32 -10.91
N GLY A 64 13.88 13.55 -11.05
CA GLY A 64 13.98 14.34 -12.29
C GLY A 64 13.12 13.83 -13.46
N TRP A 65 12.11 12.99 -13.18
CA TRP A 65 11.23 12.42 -14.19
C TRP A 65 10.14 13.39 -14.66
N ILE A 66 9.76 14.31 -13.78
CA ILE A 66 8.81 15.39 -14.04
C ILE A 66 9.27 16.65 -13.32
N ARG A 67 9.05 17.83 -13.92
CA ARG A 67 9.40 19.09 -13.25
C ARG A 67 8.42 19.35 -12.09
N ARG A 68 8.92 19.95 -11.01
CA ARG A 68 8.12 20.30 -9.82
C ARG A 68 6.81 21.05 -10.13
N PRO A 69 6.79 22.10 -10.99
CA PRO A 69 5.53 22.79 -11.30
C PRO A 69 4.53 21.92 -12.07
N ASP A 70 5.02 20.99 -12.92
CA ASP A 70 4.15 20.11 -13.69
C ASP A 70 3.52 19.04 -12.78
N ALA A 71 4.28 18.51 -11.83
CA ALA A 71 3.79 17.61 -10.79
C ALA A 71 2.78 18.31 -9.86
N ALA A 72 3.08 19.53 -9.41
CA ALA A 72 2.17 20.32 -8.58
C ALA A 72 0.82 20.56 -9.28
N ARG A 73 0.81 20.85 -10.59
CA ARG A 73 -0.43 20.98 -11.36
C ARG A 73 -1.25 19.69 -11.38
N ARG A 74 -0.61 18.53 -11.56
CA ARG A 74 -1.30 17.22 -11.56
C ARG A 74 -1.92 16.91 -10.20
N VAL A 75 -1.17 17.13 -9.11
CA VAL A 75 -1.69 17.02 -7.74
C VAL A 75 -2.89 17.96 -7.54
N LEU A 76 -2.75 19.22 -7.93
CA LEU A 76 -3.78 20.22 -7.74
C LEU A 76 -5.07 19.89 -8.51
N THR A 77 -4.97 19.35 -9.73
CA THR A 77 -6.13 18.87 -10.50
C THR A 77 -6.93 17.84 -9.70
N ALA A 78 -6.26 16.81 -9.17
CA ALA A 78 -6.92 15.77 -8.37
C ALA A 78 -7.55 16.33 -7.09
N LEU A 79 -6.82 17.16 -6.35
CA LEU A 79 -7.31 17.71 -5.09
C LEU A 79 -8.48 18.68 -5.28
N ARG A 80 -8.47 19.52 -6.32
CA ARG A 80 -9.60 20.41 -6.66
C ARG A 80 -10.84 19.60 -7.00
N PHE A 81 -10.70 18.64 -7.90
CA PHE A 81 -11.80 17.75 -8.28
C PHE A 81 -12.42 17.07 -7.05
N LEU A 82 -11.60 16.44 -6.21
CA LEU A 82 -12.06 15.76 -5.00
C LEU A 82 -12.70 16.73 -3.99
N ALA A 83 -12.10 17.90 -3.79
CA ALA A 83 -12.60 18.90 -2.85
C ALA A 83 -13.98 19.43 -3.26
N ASP A 84 -14.21 19.65 -4.54
CA ASP A 84 -15.45 20.24 -5.07
C ASP A 84 -16.44 19.19 -5.61
N SER A 85 -16.05 17.90 -5.54
CA SER A 85 -16.91 16.78 -5.91
C SER A 85 -18.18 16.70 -5.07
N ARG A 86 -19.21 16.06 -5.65
CA ARG A 86 -20.53 15.93 -5.04
C ARG A 86 -20.48 14.99 -3.83
N GLN A 87 -20.81 15.54 -2.65
CA GLN A 87 -20.93 14.80 -1.40
C GLN A 87 -22.40 14.61 -1.01
N ALA A 88 -22.95 13.41 -1.25
CA ALA A 88 -24.37 13.10 -0.98
C ALA A 88 -24.57 11.61 -0.66
N SER A 89 -25.74 11.25 -0.11
CA SER A 89 -26.05 9.87 0.31
C SER A 89 -26.67 9.00 -0.80
N ASP A 90 -26.85 9.52 -2.01
CA ASP A 90 -27.37 8.77 -3.14
C ASP A 90 -26.27 8.10 -3.98
N ARG A 91 -26.70 7.42 -5.05
CA ARG A 91 -25.85 6.58 -5.90
C ARG A 91 -25.00 7.36 -6.90
N GLN A 92 -25.28 8.64 -7.14
CA GLN A 92 -24.56 9.49 -8.10
C GLN A 92 -23.53 10.40 -7.40
N ALA A 93 -23.36 10.27 -6.09
CA ALA A 93 -22.34 11.03 -5.37
C ALA A 93 -20.94 10.46 -5.62
N THR A 94 -19.93 11.32 -5.58
CA THR A 94 -18.51 10.94 -5.54
C THR A 94 -18.13 10.42 -4.15
N GLY A 95 -18.79 10.97 -3.12
CA GLY A 95 -18.57 10.56 -1.75
C GLY A 95 -19.69 10.98 -0.81
N HIS A 96 -19.53 10.63 0.45
CA HIS A 96 -20.45 11.00 1.51
C HIS A 96 -19.67 11.17 2.81
N ARG A 97 -20.03 12.18 3.63
CA ARG A 97 -19.41 12.41 4.95
C ARG A 97 -17.88 12.55 4.89
N GLY A 98 -17.36 13.04 3.77
CA GLY A 98 -15.91 13.19 3.54
C GLY A 98 -15.17 11.93 3.14
N PHE A 99 -15.86 10.78 3.08
CA PHE A 99 -15.34 9.56 2.47
C PHE A 99 -15.72 9.50 0.99
N TYR A 100 -15.04 8.63 0.25
CA TYR A 100 -15.28 8.43 -1.18
C TYR A 100 -15.61 6.98 -1.50
N TYR A 101 -16.31 6.78 -2.62
CA TYR A 101 -16.56 5.43 -3.13
C TYR A 101 -15.27 4.82 -3.67
N HIS A 102 -15.07 3.53 -3.39
CA HIS A 102 -13.91 2.75 -3.85
C HIS A 102 -13.65 3.00 -5.34
N PHE A 103 -14.70 2.84 -6.16
CA PHE A 103 -14.63 3.05 -7.60
C PHE A 103 -15.46 4.25 -8.05
N LEU A 104 -14.86 5.11 -8.85
CA LEU A 104 -15.48 6.28 -9.45
C LEU A 104 -15.38 6.22 -10.98
N ASP A 105 -16.35 6.77 -11.68
CA ASP A 105 -16.20 7.05 -13.10
C ASP A 105 -15.08 8.06 -13.31
N MET A 106 -14.18 7.78 -14.25
CA MET A 106 -12.96 8.58 -14.48
C MET A 106 -13.25 10.04 -14.85
N ARG A 107 -14.40 10.31 -15.48
CA ARG A 107 -14.74 11.62 -16.04
C ARG A 107 -15.71 12.38 -15.16
N THR A 108 -16.75 11.71 -14.65
CA THR A 108 -17.82 12.35 -13.89
C THR A 108 -17.57 12.33 -12.39
N GLY A 109 -16.79 11.35 -11.89
CA GLY A 109 -16.63 11.12 -10.46
C GLY A 109 -17.84 10.46 -9.81
N GLU A 110 -18.79 9.93 -10.58
CA GLU A 110 -19.92 9.21 -10.02
C GLU A 110 -19.50 7.81 -9.58
N ARG A 111 -20.09 7.31 -8.50
CA ARG A 111 -19.88 5.95 -8.01
C ARG A 111 -20.07 4.91 -9.11
N THR A 112 -19.09 4.01 -9.27
CA THR A 112 -19.11 2.93 -10.27
C THR A 112 -19.23 1.54 -9.63
N TRP A 113 -19.74 0.57 -10.41
CA TRP A 113 -19.88 -0.85 -10.04
C TRP A 113 -20.63 -1.14 -8.73
N ASN A 114 -21.49 -0.21 -8.29
CA ASN A 114 -22.15 -0.31 -6.99
C ASN A 114 -21.17 -0.52 -5.82
N SER A 115 -19.96 0.01 -5.95
CA SER A 115 -18.93 -0.09 -4.92
C SER A 115 -19.38 0.55 -3.60
N GLU A 116 -18.80 0.14 -2.49
CA GLU A 116 -18.98 0.82 -1.21
C GLU A 116 -18.25 2.17 -1.18
N LEU A 117 -18.76 3.05 -0.32
CA LEU A 117 -18.01 4.12 0.28
C LEU A 117 -16.97 3.46 1.19
N SER A 118 -15.69 3.54 0.81
CA SER A 118 -14.62 2.71 1.40
C SER A 118 -13.81 3.52 2.39
N THR A 119 -13.75 3.06 3.64
CA THR A 119 -13.01 3.77 4.68
C THR A 119 -11.50 3.60 4.52
N ILE A 120 -11.04 2.45 4.06
CA ILE A 120 -9.61 2.20 3.82
C ILE A 120 -9.11 2.92 2.57
N ASP A 121 -9.85 2.88 1.47
CA ASP A 121 -9.39 3.53 0.23
C ASP A 121 -9.41 5.06 0.36
N THR A 122 -10.36 5.58 1.16
CA THR A 122 -10.33 6.99 1.57
C THR A 122 -9.09 7.28 2.42
N ALA A 123 -8.72 6.42 3.38
CA ALA A 123 -7.51 6.62 4.18
C ALA A 123 -6.24 6.64 3.31
N LEU A 124 -6.12 5.73 2.34
CA LEU A 124 -5.02 5.69 1.37
C LEU A 124 -4.98 6.96 0.51
N LEU A 125 -6.14 7.44 0.05
CA LEU A 125 -6.28 8.71 -0.67
C LEU A 125 -5.79 9.90 0.18
N LEU A 126 -6.23 9.98 1.44
CA LEU A 126 -5.86 11.07 2.34
C LEU A 126 -4.37 11.03 2.71
N ALA A 127 -3.80 9.85 2.91
CA ALA A 127 -2.35 9.69 3.11
C ALA A 127 -1.57 10.25 1.90
N GLY A 128 -2.02 9.93 0.69
CA GLY A 128 -1.50 10.49 -0.55
C GLY A 128 -1.56 12.02 -0.62
N ALA A 129 -2.74 12.59 -0.36
CA ALA A 129 -2.96 14.03 -0.39
C ALA A 129 -2.09 14.78 0.64
N LEU A 130 -1.99 14.25 1.86
CA LEU A 130 -1.15 14.82 2.92
C LEU A 130 0.34 14.73 2.59
N THR A 131 0.79 13.62 2.00
CA THR A 131 2.18 13.44 1.54
C THR A 131 2.53 14.47 0.47
N ALA A 132 1.67 14.63 -0.54
CA ALA A 132 1.86 15.62 -1.59
C ALA A 132 1.90 17.04 -1.00
N ALA A 133 0.98 17.38 -0.09
CA ALA A 133 0.96 18.68 0.57
C ALA A 133 2.20 18.98 1.42
N ALA A 134 2.76 17.98 2.09
CA ALA A 134 3.98 18.14 2.87
C ALA A 134 5.20 18.39 1.97
N TYR A 135 5.25 17.76 0.79
CA TYR A 135 6.33 17.98 -0.18
C TYR A 135 6.19 19.31 -0.93
N PHE A 136 4.98 19.66 -1.37
CA PHE A 136 4.65 20.90 -2.06
C PHE A 136 4.42 22.06 -1.06
N CYS A 137 5.49 22.42 -0.34
CA CYS A 137 5.48 23.40 0.75
C CYS A 137 6.09 24.78 0.39
N GLY A 138 6.38 25.02 -0.88
CA GLY A 138 6.94 26.28 -1.37
C GLY A 138 5.99 27.48 -1.31
N ARG A 139 6.52 28.63 -1.73
CA ARG A 139 5.80 29.93 -1.79
C ARG A 139 4.90 30.07 -3.03
N ASP A 140 4.96 29.14 -3.99
CA ASP A 140 4.10 29.16 -5.18
C ASP A 140 2.61 29.07 -4.77
N PRO A 141 1.71 29.89 -5.37
CA PRO A 141 0.29 29.85 -5.04
C PRO A 141 -0.36 28.48 -5.23
N ASN A 142 0.04 27.69 -6.23
CA ASN A 142 -0.48 26.35 -6.45
C ASN A 142 -0.07 25.42 -5.29
N GLU A 143 1.17 25.53 -4.81
CA GLU A 143 1.63 24.76 -3.65
C GLU A 143 0.90 25.16 -2.36
N ALA A 144 0.62 26.45 -2.17
CA ALA A 144 -0.22 26.92 -1.06
C ALA A 144 -1.64 26.34 -1.13
N GLU A 145 -2.23 26.28 -2.33
CA GLU A 145 -3.56 25.70 -2.54
C GLU A 145 -3.58 24.19 -2.32
N ILE A 146 -2.55 23.45 -2.77
CA ILE A 146 -2.39 22.01 -2.49
C ILE A 146 -2.49 21.76 -0.98
N ARG A 147 -1.75 22.54 -0.16
CA ARG A 147 -1.78 22.41 1.30
C ARG A 147 -3.17 22.68 1.88
N SER A 148 -3.84 23.73 1.40
CA SER A 148 -5.19 24.08 1.84
C SER A 148 -6.21 22.98 1.51
N LEU A 149 -6.19 22.47 0.27
CA LEU A 149 -7.12 21.44 -0.19
C LEU A 149 -6.87 20.10 0.51
N ALA A 150 -5.61 19.68 0.67
CA ALA A 150 -5.30 18.45 1.40
C ALA A 150 -5.78 18.51 2.85
N ALA A 151 -5.58 19.64 3.55
CA ALA A 151 -6.10 19.84 4.90
C ALA A 151 -7.64 19.81 4.93
N ARG A 152 -8.31 20.51 4.01
CA ARG A 152 -9.78 20.50 3.87
C ARG A 152 -10.32 19.09 3.63
N LEU A 153 -9.67 18.32 2.75
CA LEU A 153 -10.07 16.95 2.42
C LEU A 153 -9.90 16.01 3.61
N TYR A 154 -8.75 16.08 4.28
CA TYR A 154 -8.46 15.26 5.45
C TYR A 154 -9.42 15.53 6.60
N GLU A 155 -9.64 16.79 6.95
CA GLU A 155 -10.50 17.18 8.07
C GLU A 155 -11.99 17.08 7.73
N ARG A 156 -12.36 16.84 6.47
CA ARG A 156 -13.75 16.58 6.07
C ARG A 156 -14.21 15.17 6.39
N ALA A 157 -13.29 14.20 6.52
CA ALA A 157 -13.62 12.81 6.81
C ALA A 157 -14.21 12.67 8.22
N ASP A 158 -15.49 12.28 8.30
CA ASP A 158 -16.21 12.12 9.56
C ASP A 158 -15.93 10.74 10.19
N TRP A 159 -14.75 10.56 10.79
CA TRP A 159 -14.32 9.29 11.37
C TRP A 159 -15.27 8.79 12.47
N ALA A 160 -15.85 9.71 13.26
CA ALA A 160 -16.86 9.38 14.25
C ALA A 160 -18.13 8.79 13.62
N TRP A 161 -18.57 9.31 12.46
CA TRP A 161 -19.67 8.71 11.70
C TRP A 161 -19.31 7.31 11.17
N ALA A 162 -18.07 7.10 10.70
CA ALA A 162 -17.61 5.81 10.20
C ALA A 162 -17.55 4.70 11.27
N LEU A 163 -17.55 5.07 12.56
CA LEU A 163 -17.75 4.12 13.65
C LEU A 163 -19.15 3.54 13.67
N ASN A 164 -20.18 4.17 13.09
CA ASN A 164 -21.56 3.65 13.15
C ASN A 164 -21.95 3.11 14.56
N ARG A 165 -21.57 3.84 15.62
CA ARG A 165 -21.80 3.49 17.04
C ARG A 165 -21.17 2.17 17.52
N GLY A 166 -20.20 1.62 16.81
CA GLY A 166 -19.43 0.44 17.24
C GLY A 166 -18.00 0.80 17.67
N ASP A 167 -17.31 -0.17 18.25
CA ASP A 167 -15.98 0.04 18.87
C ASP A 167 -14.82 0.10 17.86
N THR A 168 -15.07 -0.24 16.60
CA THR A 168 -14.08 -0.24 15.51
C THR A 168 -14.64 0.40 14.26
N VAL A 169 -13.82 0.86 13.33
CA VAL A 169 -14.32 1.52 12.12
C VAL A 169 -15.00 0.50 11.19
N ALA A 170 -16.17 0.84 10.65
CA ALA A 170 -16.82 -0.01 9.66
C ALA A 170 -16.03 -0.01 8.33
N MET A 171 -15.97 -1.14 7.63
CA MET A 171 -15.20 -1.22 6.38
C MET A 171 -15.76 -0.33 5.26
N GLY A 172 -17.07 -0.08 5.28
CA GLY A 172 -17.67 0.82 4.33
C GLY A 172 -19.16 1.00 4.53
N TRP A 173 -19.74 1.76 3.61
CA TRP A 173 -21.16 2.12 3.61
C TRP A 173 -21.72 2.13 2.18
N ARG A 174 -23.01 1.85 2.01
CA ARG A 174 -23.69 1.86 0.72
C ARG A 174 -25.03 2.63 0.80
N PRO A 175 -25.37 3.43 -0.22
CA PRO A 175 -26.71 3.94 -0.39
C PRO A 175 -27.74 2.80 -0.41
N PRO A 176 -28.95 3.01 0.16
CA PRO A 176 -29.47 4.28 0.68
C PRO A 176 -29.22 4.52 2.19
N GLY A 177 -28.22 3.88 2.83
CA GLY A 177 -28.04 4.06 4.28
C GLY A 177 -27.36 2.93 5.05
N ARG A 178 -26.81 1.91 4.39
CA ARG A 178 -26.38 0.68 5.07
C ARG A 178 -24.87 0.62 5.20
N PHE A 179 -24.37 0.56 6.44
CA PHE A 179 -23.00 0.15 6.69
C PHE A 179 -22.80 -1.32 6.34
N LEU A 180 -21.60 -1.68 5.88
CA LEU A 180 -21.21 -3.08 5.70
C LEU A 180 -21.18 -3.79 7.06
N LYS A 181 -21.43 -5.10 7.05
CA LYS A 181 -21.39 -5.93 8.27
C LYS A 181 -19.98 -6.02 8.84
N HIS A 182 -18.97 -6.05 7.95
CA HIS A 182 -17.57 -6.18 8.34
C HIS A 182 -17.00 -4.87 8.85
N ARG A 183 -16.09 -4.98 9.81
CA ARG A 183 -15.43 -3.88 10.52
C ARG A 183 -13.95 -4.18 10.60
N TRP A 184 -13.13 -3.14 10.64
CA TRP A 184 -11.69 -3.29 10.79
C TRP A 184 -11.37 -3.80 12.19
N ARG A 185 -10.98 -5.07 12.30
CA ARG A 185 -10.59 -5.74 13.54
C ARG A 185 -9.47 -6.72 13.19
N GLY A 186 -8.41 -6.74 14.00
CA GLY A 186 -7.26 -7.59 13.72
C GLY A 186 -6.29 -6.95 12.73
N TYR A 187 -5.07 -7.49 12.69
CA TYR A 187 -3.99 -6.87 11.94
C TYR A 187 -4.29 -6.88 10.44
N SER A 188 -4.34 -5.70 9.87
CA SER A 188 -4.69 -5.43 8.47
C SER A 188 -4.02 -4.13 8.02
N GLU A 189 -4.17 -3.77 6.75
CA GLU A 189 -3.76 -2.49 6.20
C GLU A 189 -4.43 -1.29 6.91
N ALA A 190 -5.51 -1.53 7.66
CA ALA A 190 -6.23 -0.53 8.43
C ALA A 190 -5.42 0.11 9.55
N LEU A 191 -4.21 -0.36 9.86
CA LEU A 191 -3.28 0.36 10.73
C LEU A 191 -3.11 1.82 10.27
N LEU A 192 -2.94 2.06 8.97
CA LEU A 192 -2.85 3.41 8.40
C LEU A 192 -4.13 4.22 8.61
N LEU A 193 -5.29 3.58 8.41
CA LEU A 193 -6.61 4.18 8.63
C LEU A 193 -6.74 4.66 10.08
N TYR A 194 -6.39 3.82 11.05
CA TYR A 194 -6.47 4.17 12.46
C TYR A 194 -5.53 5.32 12.85
N VAL A 195 -4.32 5.34 12.31
CA VAL A 195 -3.38 6.46 12.49
C VAL A 195 -4.01 7.76 12.00
N LEU A 196 -4.62 7.78 10.82
CA LEU A 196 -5.29 8.98 10.29
C LEU A 196 -6.55 9.34 11.09
N ALA A 197 -7.39 8.37 11.44
CA ALA A 197 -8.62 8.61 12.21
C ALA A 197 -8.33 9.20 13.59
N LEU A 198 -7.28 8.72 14.28
CA LEU A 198 -6.81 9.27 15.55
C LEU A 198 -6.08 10.61 15.38
N GLY A 199 -5.40 10.79 14.25
CA GLY A 199 -4.62 11.98 13.93
C GLY A 199 -5.47 13.20 13.58
N SER A 200 -6.76 13.00 13.26
CA SER A 200 -7.69 14.05 12.85
C SER A 200 -7.85 15.12 13.94
N SER A 201 -7.95 16.39 13.54
CA SER A 201 -8.29 17.47 14.47
C SER A 201 -9.79 17.75 14.52
N ASN A 202 -10.52 17.32 13.50
CA ASN A 202 -11.97 17.37 13.39
C ASN A 202 -12.55 15.95 13.53
N ARG A 203 -13.34 15.73 14.59
CA ARG A 203 -14.03 14.45 14.89
C ARG A 203 -13.11 13.21 14.87
N PRO A 204 -11.98 13.20 15.59
CA PRO A 204 -11.17 11.99 15.71
C PRO A 204 -11.94 10.86 16.40
N VAL A 205 -11.57 9.62 16.11
CA VAL A 205 -11.99 8.49 16.96
C VAL A 205 -11.26 8.52 18.31
N ALA A 206 -11.79 7.82 19.30
CA ALA A 206 -11.15 7.72 20.60
C ALA A 206 -9.99 6.70 20.57
N PRO A 207 -8.93 6.86 21.37
CA PRO A 207 -7.83 5.88 21.47
C PRO A 207 -8.29 4.44 21.72
N GLU A 208 -9.38 4.26 22.46
CA GLU A 208 -9.97 2.96 22.78
C GLU A 208 -10.43 2.21 21.53
N THR A 209 -10.79 2.94 20.46
CA THR A 209 -11.16 2.35 19.16
C THR A 209 -9.97 1.64 18.52
N TYR A 210 -8.75 2.17 18.67
CA TYR A 210 -7.54 1.47 18.25
C TYR A 210 -7.26 0.27 19.14
N GLY A 211 -7.45 0.41 20.46
CA GLY A 211 -7.36 -0.71 21.40
C GLY A 211 -8.25 -1.89 21.00
N ALA A 212 -9.51 -1.64 20.63
CA ALA A 212 -10.45 -2.65 20.16
C ALA A 212 -10.05 -3.31 18.83
N TYR A 213 -9.39 -2.57 17.94
CA TYR A 213 -8.81 -3.07 16.70
C TYR A 213 -7.60 -3.98 16.97
N SER A 214 -6.64 -3.49 17.77
CA SER A 214 -5.39 -4.19 18.06
C SER A 214 -5.57 -5.40 18.99
N ALA A 215 -6.62 -5.40 19.83
CA ALA A 215 -6.93 -6.55 20.69
C ALA A 215 -7.28 -7.83 19.91
N ALA A 216 -7.72 -7.69 18.65
CA ALA A 216 -7.99 -8.80 17.76
C ALA A 216 -6.77 -9.20 16.89
N HIS A 217 -5.59 -8.63 17.15
CA HIS A 217 -4.35 -9.05 16.50
C HIS A 217 -4.04 -10.52 16.83
N GLU A 218 -3.76 -11.29 15.79
CA GLU A 218 -3.33 -12.68 15.93
C GLU A 218 -1.81 -12.75 16.07
N TRP A 219 -1.35 -13.23 17.23
CA TRP A 219 0.06 -13.43 17.50
C TRP A 219 0.38 -14.92 17.47
N LEU A 220 1.29 -15.31 16.58
CA LEU A 220 1.82 -16.66 16.50
C LEU A 220 3.18 -16.75 17.20
N THR A 221 3.53 -17.94 17.68
CA THR A 221 4.91 -18.25 18.08
C THR A 221 5.56 -19.07 16.98
N ILE A 222 6.60 -18.53 16.36
CA ILE A 222 7.32 -19.20 15.28
C ILE A 222 8.81 -19.15 15.64
N ASP A 223 9.48 -20.30 15.60
CA ASP A 223 10.88 -20.47 16.04
C ASP A 223 11.17 -19.90 17.43
N GLY A 224 10.20 -20.05 18.34
CA GLY A 224 10.29 -19.56 19.72
C GLY A 224 10.11 -18.04 19.89
N ALA A 225 9.80 -17.29 18.83
CA ALA A 225 9.60 -15.85 18.88
C ALA A 225 8.17 -15.44 18.49
N PRO A 226 7.60 -14.38 19.11
CA PRO A 226 6.29 -13.85 18.73
C PRO A 226 6.32 -13.20 17.34
N HIS A 227 5.24 -13.39 16.58
CA HIS A 227 5.03 -12.80 15.26
C HIS A 227 3.60 -12.34 15.11
N LEU A 228 3.42 -11.07 14.74
CA LEU A 228 2.10 -10.56 14.41
C LEU A 228 1.73 -11.07 13.01
N HIS A 229 0.77 -11.98 12.96
CA HIS A 229 0.44 -12.73 11.76
C HIS A 229 -0.55 -11.98 10.87
N ALA A 230 -0.23 -11.98 9.59
CA ALA A 230 -1.16 -11.85 8.47
C ALA A 230 -0.52 -12.61 7.30
N GLY A 231 -1.26 -13.49 6.65
CA GLY A 231 -0.71 -14.30 5.54
C GLY A 231 -0.47 -13.44 4.31
N GLU A 232 -1.33 -12.45 4.06
CA GLU A 232 -1.34 -11.63 2.87
C GLU A 232 -0.33 -10.49 2.96
N LEU A 233 0.61 -10.44 2.01
CA LEU A 233 1.77 -9.55 2.13
C LEU A 233 1.39 -8.07 2.15
N PHE A 234 0.34 -7.65 1.39
CA PHE A 234 -0.05 -6.24 1.33
C PHE A 234 -0.43 -5.65 2.70
N ILE A 235 -0.95 -6.45 3.63
CA ILE A 235 -1.27 -6.03 5.00
C ILE A 235 -0.01 -5.50 5.70
N HIS A 236 1.12 -6.18 5.48
CA HIS A 236 2.42 -5.78 6.04
C HIS A 236 3.10 -4.65 5.26
N LEU A 237 2.62 -4.29 4.07
CA LEU A 237 3.33 -3.35 3.18
C LEU A 237 2.62 -2.00 3.04
N PHE A 238 1.29 -1.96 2.96
CA PHE A 238 0.58 -0.71 2.68
C PHE A 238 0.82 0.38 3.73
N PRO A 239 0.71 0.11 5.06
CA PRO A 239 1.07 1.12 6.05
C PRO A 239 2.52 1.59 5.94
N HIS A 240 3.44 0.67 5.61
CA HIS A 240 4.87 0.96 5.42
C HIS A 240 5.17 1.79 4.18
N ALA A 241 4.27 1.90 3.21
CA ALA A 241 4.49 2.82 2.09
C ALA A 241 4.61 4.27 2.58
N TRP A 242 3.87 4.64 3.63
CA TRP A 242 3.90 5.98 4.23
C TRP A 242 4.67 6.05 5.54
N ILE A 243 4.49 5.07 6.43
CA ILE A 243 4.97 5.16 7.81
C ILE A 243 6.26 4.35 7.95
N ASP A 244 7.33 5.00 8.40
CA ASP A 244 8.51 4.29 8.85
C ASP A 244 8.29 3.76 10.27
N PHE A 245 8.11 2.45 10.40
CA PHE A 245 7.92 1.82 11.69
C PHE A 245 9.21 1.43 12.41
N ARG A 246 10.40 1.71 11.84
CA ARG A 246 11.67 1.35 12.49
C ARG A 246 11.81 2.02 13.86
N GLY A 247 11.94 1.20 14.88
CA GLY A 247 12.13 1.64 16.26
C GLY A 247 10.91 2.30 16.90
N ILE A 248 9.73 2.27 16.25
CA ILE A 248 8.46 2.67 16.86
C ILE A 248 7.53 1.47 17.01
N GLY A 249 6.82 1.39 18.13
CA GLY A 249 5.89 0.29 18.38
C GLY A 249 4.78 0.68 19.33
N ASP A 250 3.59 0.17 19.05
CA ASP A 250 2.49 0.19 20.01
C ASP A 250 2.74 -0.77 21.18
N MET A 251 1.76 -0.87 22.08
CA MET A 251 1.87 -1.76 23.25
C MET A 251 2.10 -3.23 22.86
N GLY A 252 1.45 -3.72 21.80
CA GLY A 252 1.57 -5.12 21.36
C GLY A 252 2.97 -5.43 20.84
N MET A 253 3.47 -4.60 19.93
CA MET A 253 4.83 -4.74 19.39
C MET A 253 5.92 -4.61 20.45
N ARG A 254 5.78 -3.66 21.37
CA ARG A 254 6.75 -3.50 22.47
C ARG A 254 6.75 -4.68 23.44
N SER A 255 5.58 -5.23 23.74
CA SER A 255 5.45 -6.44 24.57
C SER A 255 6.12 -7.64 23.90
N ALA A 256 6.01 -7.74 22.58
CA ALA A 256 6.70 -8.72 21.75
C ALA A 256 8.20 -8.42 21.52
N ARG A 257 8.73 -7.32 22.07
CA ARG A 257 10.11 -6.82 21.85
C ARG A 257 10.46 -6.69 20.36
N SER A 258 9.51 -6.23 19.56
CA SER A 258 9.62 -6.06 18.12
C SER A 258 9.07 -4.69 17.68
N ASP A 259 9.15 -4.42 16.38
CA ASP A 259 8.41 -3.36 15.70
C ASP A 259 7.80 -3.89 14.40
N TYR A 260 6.92 -3.10 13.78
CA TYR A 260 6.26 -3.52 12.53
C TYR A 260 7.26 -3.70 11.37
N PHE A 261 8.43 -3.05 11.38
CA PHE A 261 9.45 -3.22 10.33
C PHE A 261 10.15 -4.57 10.45
N ALA A 262 10.58 -4.94 11.66
CA ALA A 262 11.13 -6.25 11.96
C ALA A 262 10.09 -7.37 11.73
N ASN A 263 8.82 -7.11 12.06
CA ASN A 263 7.73 -8.05 11.79
C ASN A 263 7.51 -8.27 10.28
N THR A 264 7.51 -7.21 9.47
CA THR A 264 7.38 -7.31 8.00
C THR A 264 8.58 -8.04 7.38
N ARG A 265 9.82 -7.75 7.83
CA ARG A 265 11.01 -8.50 7.40
C ARG A 265 10.86 -10.00 7.69
N ARG A 266 10.31 -10.33 8.85
CA ARG A 266 10.04 -11.73 9.24
C ARG A 266 8.94 -12.35 8.38
N ALA A 267 7.87 -11.62 8.06
CA ALA A 267 6.81 -12.08 7.16
C ALA A 267 7.34 -12.41 5.75
N ILE A 268 8.24 -11.58 5.21
CA ILE A 268 8.92 -11.85 3.93
C ILE A 268 9.74 -13.14 3.99
N ALA A 269 10.54 -13.32 5.05
CA ALA A 269 11.32 -14.53 5.23
C ALA A 269 10.43 -15.79 5.31
N LEU A 270 9.28 -15.70 5.99
CA LEU A 270 8.32 -16.80 6.07
C LEU A 270 7.66 -17.12 4.72
N GLN A 271 7.32 -16.10 3.92
CA GLN A 271 6.80 -16.34 2.56
C GLN A 271 7.83 -17.01 1.65
N ARG A 272 9.10 -16.60 1.74
CA ARG A 272 10.20 -17.24 0.99
C ARG A 272 10.38 -18.69 1.43
N ALA A 273 10.33 -18.97 2.73
CA ALA A 273 10.42 -20.34 3.25
C ALA A 273 9.25 -21.21 2.79
N HIS A 274 8.01 -20.68 2.80
CA HIS A 274 6.84 -21.39 2.26
C HIS A 274 7.00 -21.70 0.76
N ALA A 275 7.51 -20.74 -0.03
CA ALA A 275 7.78 -20.96 -1.45
C ALA A 275 8.90 -21.98 -1.69
N GLU A 276 9.90 -22.04 -0.81
CA GLU A 276 10.96 -23.06 -0.85
C GLU A 276 10.45 -24.46 -0.50
N GLU A 277 9.60 -24.57 0.54
CA GLU A 277 8.95 -25.84 0.91
C GLU A 277 8.01 -26.31 -0.20
N ASN A 278 7.29 -25.37 -0.83
CA ASN A 278 6.35 -25.61 -1.92
C ASN A 278 5.39 -26.78 -1.63
N PRO A 279 4.57 -26.69 -0.55
CA PRO A 279 3.76 -27.82 -0.06
C PRO A 279 2.76 -28.34 -1.09
N HIS A 280 2.37 -27.49 -2.04
CA HIS A 280 1.43 -27.81 -3.10
C HIS A 280 2.09 -28.17 -4.45
N ARG A 281 3.43 -28.21 -4.50
CA ARG A 281 4.24 -28.55 -5.68
C ARG A 281 3.87 -27.70 -6.91
N PHE A 282 3.62 -26.41 -6.72
CA PHE A 282 3.39 -25.48 -7.81
C PHE A 282 4.69 -25.23 -8.59
N PHE A 283 4.59 -24.99 -9.89
CA PHE A 283 5.75 -24.75 -10.74
C PHE A 283 6.42 -23.42 -10.40
N GLY A 284 7.75 -23.41 -10.42
CA GLY A 284 8.58 -22.22 -10.21
C GLY A 284 8.83 -21.85 -8.76
N TYR A 285 7.91 -22.20 -7.84
CA TYR A 285 8.05 -21.92 -6.40
C TYR A 285 9.41 -22.38 -5.89
N CYS A 286 10.15 -21.43 -5.34
CA CYS A 286 11.41 -21.63 -4.67
C CYS A 286 11.69 -20.42 -3.77
N ARG A 287 12.80 -20.43 -3.04
CA ARG A 287 13.19 -19.32 -2.15
C ARG A 287 13.27 -17.96 -2.86
N ASP A 288 13.53 -17.95 -4.17
CA ASP A 288 13.64 -16.74 -5.00
C ASP A 288 12.43 -16.48 -5.91
N LEU A 289 11.38 -17.31 -5.83
CA LEU A 289 10.10 -17.10 -6.53
C LEU A 289 8.94 -17.23 -5.53
N TRP A 290 8.57 -16.08 -4.96
CA TRP A 290 7.56 -15.93 -3.93
C TRP A 290 6.74 -14.65 -4.20
N GLY A 291 5.75 -14.38 -3.35
CA GLY A 291 4.90 -13.18 -3.42
C GLY A 291 3.43 -13.55 -3.27
N PHE A 292 3.00 -13.74 -2.02
CA PHE A 292 1.63 -14.14 -1.70
C PHE A 292 0.86 -12.93 -1.18
N SER A 293 0.02 -12.37 -2.06
CA SER A 293 -0.75 -11.17 -1.76
C SER A 293 -2.08 -11.15 -2.53
N ALA A 294 -2.95 -10.23 -2.16
CA ALA A 294 -4.20 -10.00 -2.88
C ALA A 294 -3.93 -9.71 -4.37
N CYS A 295 -4.55 -10.51 -5.24
CA CYS A 295 -4.47 -10.33 -6.68
C CYS A 295 -5.63 -11.05 -7.36
N HIS A 296 -5.79 -10.80 -8.66
CA HIS A 296 -6.67 -11.63 -9.47
C HIS A 296 -5.95 -12.88 -9.99
N ALA A 297 -6.73 -13.93 -10.18
CA ALA A 297 -6.39 -15.10 -10.97
C ALA A 297 -7.64 -15.58 -11.73
N PRO A 298 -7.52 -16.57 -12.63
CA PRO A 298 -8.68 -17.29 -13.14
C PRO A 298 -9.54 -17.85 -11.99
N LYS A 299 -10.80 -18.17 -12.25
CA LYS A 299 -11.72 -18.71 -11.25
C LYS A 299 -12.24 -20.08 -11.67
N GLY A 300 -12.32 -21.01 -10.71
CA GLY A 300 -12.90 -22.33 -10.89
C GLY A 300 -11.85 -23.44 -10.96
N TRP A 301 -12.29 -24.65 -11.30
CA TRP A 301 -11.42 -25.82 -11.37
C TRP A 301 -10.70 -25.88 -12.72
N LEU A 302 -9.40 -25.60 -12.72
CA LEU A 302 -8.57 -25.65 -13.93
C LEU A 302 -7.56 -26.79 -13.85
N LYS A 303 -7.13 -27.26 -15.03
CA LYS A 303 -6.06 -28.24 -15.18
C LYS A 303 -4.72 -27.52 -15.20
N LEU A 304 -3.83 -27.88 -14.28
CA LEU A 304 -2.44 -27.43 -14.25
C LEU A 304 -1.64 -28.11 -15.36
N ARG A 305 -0.43 -27.60 -15.63
CA ARG A 305 0.50 -28.15 -16.63
C ARG A 305 0.92 -29.58 -16.35
N ASP A 306 1.02 -29.97 -15.09
CA ASP A 306 1.33 -31.34 -14.67
C ASP A 306 0.11 -32.28 -14.70
N GLY A 307 -1.04 -31.77 -15.16
CA GLY A 307 -2.28 -32.53 -15.30
C GLY A 307 -3.16 -32.57 -14.04
N ARG A 308 -2.69 -32.09 -12.88
CA ARG A 308 -3.52 -31.99 -11.66
C ARG A 308 -4.62 -30.97 -11.84
N ARG A 309 -5.71 -31.12 -11.08
CA ARG A 309 -6.78 -30.13 -10.99
C ARG A 309 -6.55 -29.22 -9.78
N GLN A 310 -6.60 -27.92 -9.99
CA GLN A 310 -6.50 -26.90 -8.96
C GLN A 310 -7.79 -26.08 -8.92
N GLN A 311 -8.28 -25.75 -7.73
CA GLN A 311 -9.33 -24.75 -7.56
C GLN A 311 -8.67 -23.38 -7.50
N LEU A 312 -8.97 -22.53 -8.50
CA LEU A 312 -8.48 -21.16 -8.56
C LEU A 312 -9.54 -20.22 -8.00
N LEU A 313 -9.10 -19.25 -7.21
CA LEU A 313 -9.97 -18.49 -6.33
C LEU A 313 -10.62 -17.27 -7.00
N GLY A 314 -10.18 -16.90 -8.21
CA GLY A 314 -10.52 -15.61 -8.79
C GLY A 314 -9.69 -14.49 -8.13
N TYR A 315 -10.33 -13.34 -7.92
CA TYR A 315 -9.77 -12.31 -7.02
C TYR A 315 -9.86 -12.80 -5.58
N ALA A 316 -8.72 -12.89 -4.91
CA ALA A 316 -8.62 -13.37 -3.54
C ALA A 316 -7.43 -12.72 -2.83
N ALA A 317 -7.56 -12.55 -1.52
CA ALA A 317 -6.46 -12.18 -0.64
C ALA A 317 -5.59 -13.43 -0.42
N ARG A 318 -4.58 -13.64 -1.27
CA ARG A 318 -3.65 -14.78 -1.13
C ARG A 318 -2.60 -14.46 -0.09
N GLY A 319 -2.18 -15.48 0.64
CA GLY A 319 -1.27 -15.31 1.75
C GLY A 319 -0.54 -16.60 2.12
N ALA A 320 0.67 -16.45 2.63
CA ALA A 320 1.48 -17.56 3.10
C ALA A 320 2.45 -17.09 4.20
N PRO A 321 2.92 -18.02 5.07
CA PRO A 321 2.28 -19.30 5.36
C PRO A 321 0.89 -19.10 6.01
N PHE A 322 0.09 -20.17 6.10
CA PHE A 322 -1.22 -20.18 6.77
C PHE A 322 -2.32 -19.32 6.12
N GLY A 323 -2.18 -18.99 4.84
CA GLY A 323 -3.22 -18.30 4.06
C GLY A 323 -3.64 -19.08 2.82
N ALA A 324 -4.43 -18.43 1.97
CA ALA A 324 -4.86 -19.03 0.70
C ALA A 324 -3.72 -19.02 -0.33
N ASP A 325 -3.38 -20.20 -0.85
CA ASP A 325 -2.37 -20.41 -1.89
C ASP A 325 -2.94 -21.32 -3.00
N ASP A 326 -3.13 -20.75 -4.20
CA ASP A 326 -3.60 -21.48 -5.39
C ASP A 326 -2.56 -21.52 -6.53
N GLY A 327 -1.29 -21.22 -6.20
CA GLY A 327 -0.18 -21.19 -7.15
C GLY A 327 0.02 -19.84 -7.86
N THR A 328 -0.84 -18.85 -7.57
CA THR A 328 -0.75 -17.52 -8.19
C THR A 328 0.06 -16.57 -7.30
N LEU A 329 1.08 -15.95 -7.89
CA LEU A 329 2.00 -15.03 -7.23
C LEU A 329 1.80 -13.60 -7.73
N VAL A 330 2.15 -12.63 -6.88
CA VAL A 330 2.31 -11.22 -7.26
C VAL A 330 3.77 -10.93 -7.61
N PRO A 331 4.09 -10.54 -8.85
CA PRO A 331 5.48 -10.39 -9.28
C PRO A 331 6.14 -9.11 -8.73
N TRP A 332 5.36 -8.16 -8.19
CA TRP A 332 5.85 -6.93 -7.59
C TRP A 332 6.36 -7.09 -6.15
N ALA A 333 6.13 -8.24 -5.49
CA ALA A 333 6.48 -8.46 -4.08
C ALA A 333 7.97 -8.20 -3.77
N PRO A 334 8.95 -8.66 -4.57
CA PRO A 334 10.36 -8.35 -4.33
C PRO A 334 10.66 -6.85 -4.36
N LEU A 335 10.04 -6.07 -5.27
CA LEU A 335 10.23 -4.61 -5.32
C LEU A 335 9.71 -3.94 -4.05
N ALA A 336 8.54 -4.34 -3.57
CA ALA A 336 7.96 -3.79 -2.35
C ALA A 336 8.68 -4.27 -1.07
N GLY A 337 9.38 -5.40 -1.14
CA GLY A 337 10.17 -5.97 -0.04
C GLY A 337 11.56 -5.36 0.15
N LEU A 338 12.06 -4.60 -0.83
CA LEU A 338 13.43 -4.05 -0.83
C LEU A 338 13.84 -3.33 0.47
N PRO A 339 12.98 -2.50 1.12
CA PRO A 339 13.40 -1.84 2.35
C PRO A 339 13.74 -2.79 3.49
N PHE A 340 13.17 -4.00 3.49
CA PHE A 340 13.24 -4.95 4.62
C PHE A 340 14.29 -6.05 4.42
N ALA A 341 14.40 -6.57 3.20
CA ALA A 341 15.24 -7.71 2.85
C ALA A 341 15.88 -7.49 1.47
N PRO A 342 16.81 -6.53 1.34
CA PRO A 342 17.26 -6.04 0.04
C PRO A 342 17.98 -7.10 -0.80
N ASP A 343 18.96 -7.82 -0.25
CA ASP A 343 19.77 -8.79 -1.00
C ASP A 343 18.86 -9.93 -1.50
N ASP A 344 18.11 -10.50 -0.56
CA ASP A 344 17.00 -11.43 -0.78
C ASP A 344 16.06 -11.00 -1.92
N CYS A 345 15.57 -9.76 -1.91
CA CYS A 345 14.63 -9.26 -2.91
C CYS A 345 15.30 -9.01 -4.28
N LEU A 346 16.56 -8.61 -4.30
CA LEU A 346 17.33 -8.44 -5.55
C LEU A 346 17.60 -9.79 -6.22
N ASP A 347 17.93 -10.82 -5.44
CA ASP A 347 18.07 -12.19 -5.94
C ASP A 347 16.75 -12.71 -6.52
N SER A 348 15.64 -12.49 -5.80
CA SER A 348 14.30 -12.86 -6.29
C SER A 348 13.92 -12.13 -7.57
N LEU A 349 14.23 -10.84 -7.69
CA LEU A 349 13.97 -10.07 -8.91
C LEU A 349 14.81 -10.56 -10.10
N SER A 350 16.10 -10.82 -9.86
CA SER A 350 17.01 -11.35 -10.87
C SER A 350 16.54 -12.72 -11.35
N HIS A 351 16.15 -13.60 -10.42
CA HIS A 351 15.56 -14.89 -10.72
C HIS A 351 14.27 -14.76 -11.54
N LEU A 352 13.34 -13.92 -11.10
CA LEU A 352 12.07 -13.68 -11.78
C LEU A 352 12.29 -13.27 -13.24
N LEU A 353 13.13 -12.26 -13.49
CA LEU A 353 13.33 -11.73 -14.84
C LEU A 353 14.18 -12.63 -15.73
N ALA A 354 15.10 -13.43 -15.17
CA ALA A 354 15.88 -14.40 -15.93
C ALA A 354 15.02 -15.59 -16.38
N HIS A 355 14.12 -16.08 -15.52
CA HIS A 355 13.30 -17.26 -15.79
C HIS A 355 11.97 -16.95 -16.49
N TYR A 356 11.45 -15.73 -16.30
CA TYR A 356 10.13 -15.28 -16.74
C TYR A 356 10.18 -13.90 -17.44
N PRO A 357 11.03 -13.71 -18.47
CA PRO A 357 11.26 -12.41 -19.09
C PRO A 357 10.02 -11.82 -19.76
N ALA A 358 9.04 -12.64 -20.16
CA ALA A 358 7.82 -12.17 -20.83
C ALA A 358 6.76 -11.64 -19.84
N LEU A 359 7.05 -11.59 -18.54
CA LEU A 359 6.16 -10.96 -17.55
C LEU A 359 6.05 -9.45 -17.74
N LEU A 360 7.13 -8.79 -18.14
CA LEU A 360 7.14 -7.33 -18.26
C LEU A 360 6.32 -6.89 -19.48
N ARG A 361 5.36 -5.99 -19.24
CA ARG A 361 4.61 -5.30 -20.29
C ARG A 361 4.90 -3.81 -20.19
N ASP A 362 5.51 -3.25 -21.23
CA ASP A 362 6.00 -1.86 -21.23
C ASP A 362 6.89 -1.55 -20.01
N GLY A 363 7.69 -2.53 -19.58
CA GLY A 363 8.57 -2.41 -18.42
C GLY A 363 7.87 -2.53 -17.05
N ARG A 364 6.56 -2.82 -17.01
CA ARG A 364 5.76 -2.93 -15.79
C ARG A 364 5.44 -4.39 -15.46
N LEU A 365 5.39 -4.69 -14.16
CA LEU A 365 4.98 -5.99 -13.65
C LEU A 365 3.44 -6.08 -13.57
N PRO A 366 2.83 -7.20 -13.97
CA PRO A 366 1.38 -7.38 -13.95
C PRO A 366 0.86 -7.62 -12.54
N GLY A 367 -0.46 -7.57 -12.37
CA GLY A 367 -1.12 -7.80 -11.08
C GLY A 367 -0.96 -9.22 -10.52
N GLY A 368 -0.61 -10.20 -11.36
CA GLY A 368 -0.36 -11.57 -10.93
C GLY A 368 0.08 -12.48 -12.07
N PHE A 369 0.63 -13.64 -11.72
CA PHE A 369 0.94 -14.72 -12.66
C PHE A 369 0.96 -16.08 -11.96
N ASN A 370 0.81 -17.16 -12.72
CA ASN A 370 0.77 -18.53 -12.21
C ASN A 370 1.48 -19.48 -13.20
N PRO A 371 2.75 -19.82 -12.95
CA PRO A 371 3.53 -20.73 -13.81
C PRO A 371 2.98 -22.15 -13.92
N SER A 372 2.11 -22.56 -12.98
CA SER A 372 1.47 -23.88 -12.97
C SER A 372 0.30 -23.97 -13.95
N LEU A 373 -0.28 -22.83 -14.37
CA LEU A 373 -1.38 -22.80 -15.32
C LEU A 373 -0.89 -22.81 -16.79
N PRO A 374 -1.67 -23.37 -17.73
CA PRO A 374 -1.39 -23.23 -19.16
C PRO A 374 -1.32 -21.76 -19.58
N GLY A 375 -0.48 -21.46 -20.58
CA GLY A 375 -0.28 -20.10 -21.08
C GLY A 375 0.76 -20.04 -22.20
N GLY A 376 1.07 -18.84 -22.69
CA GLY A 376 1.89 -18.64 -23.90
C GLY A 376 3.39 -18.92 -23.74
N GLY A 377 3.89 -19.09 -22.52
CA GLY A 377 5.31 -19.24 -22.23
C GLY A 377 5.57 -19.91 -20.87
N ARG A 378 6.79 -19.84 -20.34
CA ARG A 378 7.13 -20.44 -19.04
C ARG A 378 6.37 -19.82 -17.86
N GLU A 379 5.94 -18.57 -18.03
CA GLU A 379 5.17 -17.74 -17.11
C GLU A 379 3.79 -18.32 -16.76
N GLY A 380 3.25 -19.20 -17.61
CA GLY A 380 1.92 -19.74 -17.42
C GLY A 380 0.84 -18.71 -17.66
N TRP A 381 -0.16 -18.67 -16.79
CA TRP A 381 -1.16 -17.61 -16.84
C TRP A 381 -0.54 -16.30 -16.34
N VAL A 382 -0.74 -15.20 -17.06
CA VAL A 382 -0.27 -13.87 -16.67
C VAL A 382 -1.48 -12.94 -16.71
N ASP A 383 -1.67 -12.18 -15.63
CA ASP A 383 -2.72 -11.17 -15.59
C ASP A 383 -2.55 -10.18 -16.73
N ASP A 384 -3.65 -9.84 -17.41
CA ASP A 384 -3.63 -8.87 -18.49
C ASP A 384 -3.65 -7.42 -18.00
N ARG A 385 -3.85 -7.21 -16.69
CA ARG A 385 -3.84 -5.92 -16.03
C ARG A 385 -2.50 -5.59 -15.42
N ILE A 386 -2.11 -4.34 -15.60
CA ILE A 386 -1.24 -3.61 -14.68
C ILE A 386 -2.17 -2.90 -13.69
N VAL A 387 -1.92 -3.01 -12.39
CA VAL A 387 -2.80 -2.50 -11.33
C VAL A 387 -2.15 -1.27 -10.69
N GLY A 388 -2.90 -0.16 -10.59
CA GLY A 388 -2.35 1.12 -10.15
C GLY A 388 -1.81 1.14 -8.72
N LEU A 389 -2.47 0.44 -7.80
CA LEU A 389 -2.01 0.33 -6.41
C LEU A 389 -0.67 -0.41 -6.29
N ASP A 390 -0.48 -1.47 -7.08
CA ASP A 390 0.75 -2.25 -7.13
C ASP A 390 1.91 -1.40 -7.66
N GLN A 391 1.66 -0.61 -8.72
CA GLN A 391 2.67 0.30 -9.28
C GLN A 391 3.06 1.39 -8.28
N GLY A 392 2.07 1.96 -7.59
CA GLY A 392 2.32 2.98 -6.59
C GLY A 392 3.12 2.47 -5.40
N LEU A 393 2.77 1.29 -4.91
CA LEU A 393 3.54 0.61 -3.87
C LEU A 393 4.98 0.37 -4.32
N ALA A 394 5.19 -0.14 -5.55
CA ALA A 394 6.53 -0.36 -6.07
C ALA A 394 7.36 0.94 -6.12
N VAL A 395 6.81 2.05 -6.64
CA VAL A 395 7.49 3.35 -6.70
C VAL A 395 7.90 3.82 -5.31
N MET A 396 6.97 3.80 -4.35
CA MET A 396 7.18 4.30 -3.00
C MET A 396 8.18 3.44 -2.21
N MET A 397 8.07 2.11 -2.30
CA MET A 397 8.94 1.21 -1.54
C MET A 397 10.36 1.17 -2.11
N ILE A 398 10.53 1.24 -3.43
CA ILE A 398 11.86 1.42 -4.03
C ILE A 398 12.47 2.74 -3.54
N GLU A 399 11.70 3.84 -3.51
CA GLU A 399 12.24 5.12 -3.06
C GLU A 399 12.60 5.11 -1.57
N ASN A 400 11.75 4.50 -0.73
CA ASN A 400 12.03 4.35 0.69
C ASN A 400 13.29 3.51 0.96
N TRP A 401 13.54 2.48 0.15
CA TRP A 401 14.78 1.71 0.21
C TRP A 401 16.01 2.53 -0.20
N ARG A 402 15.89 3.44 -1.17
CA ARG A 402 17.01 4.21 -1.70
C ARG A 402 17.38 5.41 -0.84
N SER A 403 16.38 6.18 -0.44
CA SER A 403 16.57 7.48 0.19
C SER A 403 15.72 7.68 1.46
N GLY A 404 14.67 6.87 1.64
CA GLY A 404 13.70 7.09 2.71
C GLY A 404 12.78 8.29 2.47
N LEU A 405 12.73 8.85 1.25
CA LEU A 405 12.05 10.11 0.96
C LEU A 405 10.59 10.16 1.46
N VAL A 406 9.78 9.15 1.13
CA VAL A 406 8.35 9.16 1.48
C VAL A 406 8.17 9.07 2.99
N TRP A 407 9.01 8.27 3.66
CA TRP A 407 9.06 8.21 5.12
C TRP A 407 9.43 9.54 5.75
N GLU A 408 10.48 10.23 5.27
CA GLU A 408 10.87 11.52 5.82
C GLU A 408 9.80 12.60 5.63
N ILE A 409 9.16 12.63 4.46
CA ILE A 409 8.00 13.51 4.21
C ILE A 409 6.88 13.20 5.21
N THR A 410 6.55 11.92 5.42
CA THR A 410 5.45 11.53 6.30
C THR A 410 5.72 11.86 7.76
N ARG A 411 6.96 11.75 8.22
CA ARG A 411 7.37 12.14 9.58
C ARG A 411 7.12 13.62 9.86
N SER A 412 7.17 14.48 8.85
CA SER A 412 6.87 15.91 9.01
C SER A 412 5.38 16.23 9.08
N ILE A 413 4.50 15.25 8.89
CA ILE A 413 3.04 15.45 8.87
C ILE A 413 2.46 15.32 10.29
N PRO A 414 1.88 16.40 10.87
CA PRO A 414 1.37 16.37 12.24
C PRO A 414 0.25 15.35 12.48
N ALA A 415 -0.57 15.07 11.46
CA ALA A 415 -1.64 14.07 11.54
C ALA A 415 -1.09 12.67 11.90
N PHE A 416 -0.03 12.22 11.24
CA PHE A 416 0.58 10.91 11.49
C PHE A 416 1.17 10.81 12.89
N SER A 417 1.99 11.78 13.30
CA SER A 417 2.61 11.77 14.62
C SER A 417 1.59 11.85 15.76
N ARG A 418 0.54 12.67 15.63
CA ARG A 418 -0.58 12.69 16.60
C ARG A 418 -1.31 11.35 16.64
N GLY A 419 -1.62 10.79 15.48
CA GLY A 419 -2.32 9.52 15.34
C GLY A 419 -1.58 8.36 15.98
N LEU A 420 -0.29 8.20 15.64
CA LEU A 420 0.60 7.18 16.21
C LEU A 420 0.68 7.31 17.74
N LYS A 421 0.91 8.53 18.26
CA LYS A 421 0.97 8.75 19.72
C LYS A 421 -0.35 8.41 20.41
N ARG A 422 -1.49 8.77 19.81
CA ARG A 422 -2.82 8.42 20.33
C ARG A 422 -3.13 6.93 20.24
N ALA A 423 -2.52 6.21 19.30
CA ALA A 423 -2.55 4.75 19.20
C ALA A 423 -1.58 4.06 20.18
N GLY A 424 -0.85 4.81 21.01
CA GLY A 424 0.09 4.27 21.99
C GLY A 424 1.45 3.86 21.41
N PHE A 425 1.80 4.34 20.20
CA PHE A 425 3.14 4.17 19.65
C PHE A 425 4.16 5.04 20.37
N GLU A 426 5.30 4.44 20.67
CA GLU A 426 6.43 5.09 21.32
C GLU A 426 7.75 4.69 20.64
N GLY A 427 8.81 5.46 20.86
CA GLY A 427 10.16 5.18 20.38
C GLY A 427 10.57 5.96 19.13
N GLY A 428 11.71 5.57 18.54
CA GLY A 428 12.22 6.05 17.26
C GLY A 428 12.08 7.56 17.01
N TRP A 429 11.54 7.89 15.84
CA TRP A 429 11.34 9.28 15.40
C TRP A 429 10.17 9.99 16.10
N LEU A 430 9.39 9.30 16.94
CA LEU A 430 8.31 9.91 17.74
C LEU A 430 8.83 10.57 19.02
N LEU A 431 10.07 10.28 19.42
CA LEU A 431 10.71 10.89 20.59
C LEU A 431 10.99 12.40 20.36
N PRO A 432 10.90 13.22 21.42
CA PRO A 432 11.36 14.61 21.36
C PRO A 432 12.80 14.72 20.85
N VAL A 433 13.08 15.72 20.02
CA VAL A 433 14.40 15.94 19.37
C VAL A 433 15.56 15.99 20.38
N SER A 434 15.32 16.40 21.63
CA SER A 434 16.31 16.43 22.72
C SER A 434 16.79 15.05 23.18
N LEU A 435 15.98 13.99 23.01
CA LEU A 435 16.31 12.61 23.39
C LEU A 435 17.02 11.84 22.28
N ASN A 436 16.80 12.20 21.00
CA ASN A 436 17.47 11.54 19.87
C ASN A 436 18.95 11.88 19.75
N ARG A 437 19.43 13.03 20.27
CA ARG A 437 20.86 13.36 20.29
C ARG A 437 21.67 12.53 21.29
N LYS A 438 21.09 12.11 22.42
CA LYS A 438 21.81 11.33 23.44
C LYS A 438 22.14 9.89 22.99
N ARG A 439 21.27 9.27 22.16
CA ARG A 439 21.54 7.91 21.65
C ARG A 439 22.65 7.85 20.60
N PHE A 440 22.88 8.92 19.83
CA PHE A 440 23.99 8.98 18.87
C PHE A 440 25.35 9.22 19.53
N THR A 441 25.40 9.81 20.73
CA THR A 441 26.65 9.95 21.49
C THR A 441 27.03 8.68 22.24
N ASP A 442 26.06 7.88 22.69
CA ASP A 442 26.33 6.67 23.50
C ASP A 442 26.68 5.43 22.65
N GLN A 443 26.45 5.45 21.33
CA GLN A 443 26.87 4.36 20.41
C GLN A 443 28.29 4.53 19.83
N ASN A 444 28.99 5.63 20.15
CA ASN A 444 30.41 5.84 19.80
C ASN A 444 31.36 5.70 21.00
N MET A 445 30.88 5.16 22.12
CA MET A 445 31.72 4.73 23.24
C MET A 445 31.28 3.35 23.72
N GLN A 446 31.62 2.31 22.97
CA GLN A 446 31.94 0.97 23.49
C GLN A 446 32.60 0.12 22.42
#